data_AF-A0A6V7KTS1-F1
#
_entry.id   AF-A0A6V7KTS1-F1
#
_cell.length_a   1.000
_cell.length_b   1.000
_cell.length_c   1.000
_cell.angle_alpha   90.00
_cell.angle_beta   90.00
_cell.angle_gamma   90.00
#
_symmetry.space_group_name_H-M   'P 1'
#
loop_
_entity.id
_entity.type
_entity.pdbx_description
1 polymer ?
#
loop_
_entity_poly.entity_id
_entity_poly.type
_entity_poly.pdbx_seq_one_letter_code
_entity_poly.pdbx_strand_id
1 'polypeptide(L)'
;MRRIKTSTQANIKVKDVLNPSYANQMIKFDDGYIILKNVQSSPTFWEQKKKELLAMIRQLGKPTFFLTLSAAEHYWPELLQTLMKYSKGGRTISMEEAYQLDENTITNLVRNDPVTRARYFDHK
;
A
#
# COMPACT_ATOMS: atom_id res chain seq x y z
N MET A 1 -18.06 34.54 -17.44
CA MET A 1 -16.88 35.27 -16.90
C MET A 1 -16.20 34.36 -15.88
N ARG A 2 -15.04 33.76 -16.21
CA ARG A 2 -14.34 32.80 -15.32
C ARG A 2 -13.52 33.63 -14.32
N ARG A 3 -13.92 33.67 -13.06
CA ARG A 3 -13.20 34.41 -12.02
C ARG A 3 -11.84 33.74 -11.79
N ILE A 4 -10.75 34.49 -11.92
CA ILE A 4 -9.42 34.02 -11.53
C ILE A 4 -9.47 33.86 -10.01
N LYS A 5 -9.56 32.62 -9.52
CA LYS A 5 -9.47 32.34 -8.08
C LYS A 5 -8.02 32.62 -7.67
N THR A 6 -7.74 33.85 -7.25
CA THR A 6 -6.49 34.17 -6.54
C THR A 6 -6.35 33.17 -5.40
N SER A 7 -5.13 32.71 -5.15
CA SER A 7 -4.75 31.76 -4.10
C SER A 7 -4.95 32.33 -2.68
N THR A 8 -6.04 33.04 -2.44
CA THR A 8 -6.49 33.39 -1.11
C THR A 8 -7.23 32.16 -0.62
N GLN A 9 -6.57 31.34 0.22
CA GLN A 9 -7.26 30.40 1.09
C GLN A 9 -8.25 31.22 1.93
N ALA A 10 -9.46 31.42 1.42
CA ALA A 10 -10.51 32.07 2.17
C ALA A 10 -10.81 31.14 3.34
N ASN A 11 -10.40 31.54 4.55
CA ASN A 11 -10.72 30.85 5.78
C ASN A 11 -12.21 31.06 6.04
N ILE A 12 -13.04 30.26 5.36
CA ILE A 12 -14.50 30.28 5.43
C ILE A 12 -14.88 29.90 6.86
N LYS A 13 -15.51 30.83 7.58
CA LYS A 13 -15.97 30.58 8.95
C LYS A 13 -17.43 30.17 8.93
N VAL A 14 -17.85 29.46 9.99
CA VAL A 14 -19.25 29.03 10.18
C VAL A 14 -20.21 30.22 10.09
N LYS A 15 -19.84 31.39 10.64
CA LYS A 15 -20.64 32.62 10.58
C LYS A 15 -20.96 33.08 9.15
N ASP A 16 -20.07 32.80 8.19
CA ASP A 16 -20.23 33.27 6.82
C ASP A 16 -21.26 32.39 6.10
N VAL A 17 -21.26 31.08 6.39
CA VAL A 17 -22.23 30.11 5.85
C VAL A 17 -23.65 30.35 6.40
N LEU A 18 -23.78 30.87 7.63
CA LEU A 18 -25.08 31.23 8.21
C LEU A 18 -25.77 32.39 7.47
N ASN A 19 -25.02 33.21 6.71
CA ASN A 19 -25.60 34.28 5.92
C ASN A 19 -26.15 33.75 4.59
N PRO A 20 -27.47 33.82 4.34
CA PRO A 20 -28.09 33.21 3.14
C PRO A 20 -27.58 33.85 1.84
N SER A 21 -27.31 35.15 1.84
CA SER A 21 -26.74 35.86 0.68
C SER A 21 -25.34 35.39 0.32
N TYR A 22 -24.52 35.04 1.32
CA TYR A 22 -23.16 34.54 1.12
C TYR A 22 -23.20 33.07 0.67
N ALA A 23 -24.01 32.23 1.33
CA ALA A 23 -24.22 30.84 0.93
C ALA A 23 -24.71 30.71 -0.52
N ASN A 24 -25.68 31.53 -0.94
CA ASN A 24 -26.16 31.54 -2.32
C ASN A 24 -25.08 31.95 -3.33
N GLN A 25 -24.19 32.87 -2.96
CA GLN A 25 -23.04 33.22 -3.80
C GLN A 25 -22.04 32.07 -3.88
N MET A 26 -21.74 31.39 -2.77
CA MET A 26 -20.83 30.25 -2.76
C MET A 26 -21.32 29.11 -3.65
N ILE A 27 -22.62 28.79 -3.59
CA ILE A 27 -23.23 27.76 -4.44
C ILE A 27 -23.15 28.17 -5.91
N LYS A 28 -23.45 29.43 -6.23
CA LYS A 28 -23.39 29.96 -7.61
C LYS A 28 -21.99 29.88 -8.23
N PHE A 29 -20.94 29.97 -7.42
CA PHE A 29 -19.54 29.97 -7.88
C PHE A 29 -18.77 28.69 -7.57
N ASP A 30 -19.45 27.67 -7.01
CA ASP A 30 -18.85 26.41 -6.58
C ASP A 30 -17.60 26.60 -5.71
N ASP A 31 -17.67 27.57 -4.79
CA ASP A 31 -16.58 27.93 -3.89
C ASP A 31 -16.58 27.09 -2.59
N GLY A 32 -17.69 26.38 -2.33
CA GLY A 32 -17.85 25.52 -1.15
C GLY A 32 -16.97 24.27 -1.17
N TYR A 33 -16.46 23.87 -2.33
CA TYR A 33 -15.61 22.70 -2.49
C TYR A 33 -14.34 22.78 -1.61
N ILE A 34 -13.79 23.98 -1.38
CA ILE A 34 -12.60 24.22 -0.55
C ILE A 34 -12.76 23.68 0.88
N ILE A 35 -13.97 23.67 1.41
CA ILE A 35 -14.28 23.18 2.78
C ILE A 35 -13.97 21.68 2.89
N LEU A 36 -14.16 20.94 1.80
CA LEU A 36 -13.95 19.50 1.75
C LEU A 36 -12.46 19.12 1.75
N LYS A 37 -11.53 20.08 1.62
CA LYS A 37 -10.08 19.83 1.65
C LYS A 37 -9.63 19.06 2.90
N ASN A 38 -10.28 19.28 4.05
CA ASN A 38 -9.96 18.59 5.30
C ASN A 38 -10.68 17.24 5.46
N VAL A 39 -11.66 16.96 4.59
CA VAL A 39 -12.38 15.68 4.54
C VAL A 39 -11.55 14.71 3.72
N GLN A 40 -11.03 13.67 4.37
CA GLN A 40 -10.30 12.60 3.71
C GLN A 40 -11.19 11.93 2.65
N SER A 41 -10.57 11.45 1.57
CA SER A 41 -11.27 10.85 0.42
C SER A 41 -12.17 11.79 -0.40
N SER A 42 -12.28 13.07 -0.04
CA SER A 42 -12.93 14.05 -0.91
C SER A 42 -12.07 14.30 -2.16
N PRO A 43 -12.68 14.65 -3.31
CA PRO A 43 -11.86 14.90 -4.48
C PRO A 43 -11.00 16.19 -4.36
N THR A 44 -11.37 17.15 -3.50
CA THR A 44 -10.52 18.31 -3.11
C THR A 44 -9.25 17.89 -2.43
N PHE A 45 -9.38 16.95 -1.48
CA PHE A 45 -8.27 16.43 -0.71
C PHE A 45 -7.28 15.74 -1.66
N TRP A 46 -7.77 14.91 -2.57
CA TRP A 46 -6.94 14.26 -3.59
C TRP A 46 -6.30 15.24 -4.58
N GLU A 47 -7.01 16.29 -5.00
CA GLU A 47 -6.44 17.34 -5.86
C GLU A 47 -5.26 18.05 -5.18
N GLN A 48 -5.41 18.41 -3.89
CA GLN A 48 -4.33 18.99 -3.12
C GLN A 48 -3.15 18.02 -3.00
N LYS A 49 -3.40 16.76 -2.60
CA LYS A 49 -2.35 15.76 -2.42
C LYS A 49 -1.59 15.48 -3.71
N LYS A 50 -2.29 15.46 -4.86
CA LYS A 50 -1.67 15.37 -6.19
C LYS A 50 -0.76 16.57 -6.46
N LYS A 51 -1.19 17.80 -6.17
CA LYS A 51 -0.36 18.99 -6.35
C LYS A 51 0.88 18.97 -5.46
N GLU A 52 0.74 18.56 -4.20
CA GLU A 52 1.85 18.37 -3.26
C GLU A 52 2.84 17.32 -3.78
N LEU A 53 2.35 16.17 -4.25
CA LEU A 53 3.18 15.12 -4.84
C LEU A 53 3.96 15.63 -6.06
N LEU A 54 3.30 16.35 -6.98
CA LEU A 54 3.96 16.93 -8.14
C LEU A 54 4.96 18.03 -7.76
N ALA A 55 4.76 18.75 -6.67
CA ALA A 55 5.73 19.69 -6.14
C ALA A 55 6.96 18.96 -5.57
N MET A 56 6.74 17.89 -4.80
CA MET A 56 7.82 17.04 -4.29
C MET A 56 8.66 16.43 -5.43
N ILE A 57 8.02 15.90 -6.48
CA ILE A 57 8.73 15.34 -7.64
C ILE A 57 9.64 16.39 -8.32
N ARG A 58 9.18 17.65 -8.39
CA ARG A 58 9.97 18.74 -9.00
C ARG A 58 11.11 19.22 -8.12
N GLN A 59 10.92 19.28 -6.81
CA GLN A 59 11.90 19.82 -5.86
C GLN A 59 12.92 18.79 -5.41
N LEU A 60 12.46 17.59 -5.05
CA LEU A 60 13.28 16.51 -4.50
C LEU A 60 13.74 15.53 -5.58
N GLY A 61 13.12 15.57 -6.76
CA GLY A 61 13.38 14.64 -7.86
C GLY A 61 12.45 13.42 -7.84
N LYS A 62 12.75 12.44 -8.68
CA LYS A 62 11.93 11.23 -8.80
C LYS A 62 11.90 10.43 -7.47
N PRO A 63 10.73 9.99 -6.99
CA PRO A 63 10.69 9.09 -5.84
C PRO A 63 11.37 7.78 -6.23
N THR A 64 12.26 7.29 -5.35
CA THR A 64 12.90 5.99 -5.53
C THR A 64 12.30 5.05 -4.51
N PHE A 65 11.58 4.03 -4.99
CA PHE A 65 11.07 2.95 -4.15
C PHE A 65 12.14 1.88 -4.04
N PHE A 66 12.53 1.53 -2.81
CA PHE A 66 13.35 0.37 -2.53
C PHE A 66 12.44 -0.72 -2.01
N LEU A 67 12.31 -1.81 -2.78
CA LEU A 67 11.53 -2.97 -2.40
C LEU A 67 12.45 -4.18 -2.37
N THR A 68 12.52 -4.85 -1.22
CA THR A 68 13.14 -6.16 -1.07
C THR A 68 12.04 -7.19 -0.99
N LEU A 69 11.93 -8.03 -2.03
CA LEU A 69 11.02 -9.16 -2.03
C LEU A 69 11.80 -10.40 -1.58
N SER A 70 11.29 -11.10 -0.57
CA SER A 70 11.76 -12.42 -0.18
C SER A 70 10.67 -13.45 -0.48
N ALA A 71 11.10 -14.66 -0.80
CA ALA A 71 10.19 -15.78 -0.88
C ALA A 71 9.83 -16.23 0.55
N ALA A 72 8.56 -16.59 0.75
CA ALA A 72 8.01 -17.00 2.04
C ALA A 72 7.86 -18.53 2.09
N GLU A 73 8.99 -19.25 2.02
CA GLU A 73 8.97 -20.71 1.80
C GLU A 73 8.38 -21.52 2.95
N HIS A 74 8.33 -20.93 4.15
CA HIS A 74 7.72 -21.54 5.32
C HIS A 74 6.22 -21.78 5.15
N TYR A 75 5.56 -21.07 4.23
CA TYR A 75 4.14 -21.24 3.93
C TYR A 75 3.86 -22.14 2.73
N TRP A 76 4.87 -22.82 2.16
CA TRP A 76 4.68 -23.71 1.01
C TRP A 76 4.72 -25.18 1.46
N PRO A 77 3.58 -25.78 1.83
CA PRO A 77 3.56 -27.13 2.36
C PRO A 77 4.10 -28.15 1.35
N GLU A 78 3.90 -27.93 0.04
CA GLU A 78 4.41 -28.82 -1.02
C GLU A 78 5.94 -28.82 -1.08
N LEU A 79 6.53 -27.64 -0.85
CA LEU A 79 7.98 -27.51 -0.73
C LEU A 79 8.47 -28.22 0.53
N LEU A 80 7.82 -28.03 1.68
CA LEU A 80 8.22 -28.67 2.94
C LEU A 80 8.14 -30.20 2.84
N GLN A 81 7.11 -30.74 2.20
CA GLN A 81 6.99 -32.17 1.93
C GLN A 81 8.15 -32.69 1.07
N THR A 82 8.49 -31.95 0.02
CA THR A 82 9.58 -32.29 -0.89
C THR A 82 10.94 -32.25 -0.16
N LEU A 83 11.19 -31.20 0.61
CA LEU A 83 12.42 -31.05 1.41
C LEU A 83 12.55 -32.14 2.48
N MET A 84 11.45 -32.49 3.14
CA MET A 84 11.43 -33.56 4.15
C MET A 84 11.72 -34.93 3.53
N LYS A 85 11.20 -35.19 2.31
CA LYS A 85 11.46 -36.41 1.56
C LYS A 85 12.95 -36.58 1.20
N TYR A 86 13.62 -35.49 0.81
CA TYR A 86 15.05 -35.51 0.45
C TYR A 86 16.01 -35.30 1.62
N SER A 87 15.49 -35.00 2.82
CA SER A 87 16.29 -34.85 4.03
C SER A 87 16.94 -36.17 4.46
N LYS A 88 18.00 -36.09 5.28
CA LYS A 88 18.82 -37.24 5.75
C LYS A 88 18.04 -38.32 6.52
N GLY A 89 16.77 -38.05 6.90
CA GLY A 89 15.86 -39.01 7.55
C GLY A 89 14.62 -39.38 6.72
N GLY A 90 14.64 -39.08 5.40
CA GLY A 90 13.61 -39.35 4.39
C GLY A 90 12.26 -39.87 4.89
N ARG A 91 11.36 -38.95 5.26
CA ARG A 91 9.96 -39.27 5.59
C ARG A 91 9.03 -38.55 4.64
N THR A 92 8.04 -39.26 4.10
CA THR A 92 6.91 -38.64 3.41
C THR A 92 5.93 -38.15 4.46
N ILE A 93 5.69 -36.84 4.50
CA ILE A 93 4.72 -36.19 5.40
C ILE A 93 3.45 -35.82 4.62
N SER A 94 2.29 -35.76 5.29
CA SER A 94 1.07 -35.21 4.66
C SER A 94 1.10 -33.68 4.59
N MET A 95 0.16 -33.06 3.89
CA MET A 95 0.02 -31.60 3.83
C MET A 95 -0.31 -31.01 5.20
N GLU A 96 -1.18 -31.69 5.96
CA GLU A 96 -1.58 -31.29 7.30
C GLU A 96 -0.39 -31.35 8.27
N GLU A 97 0.42 -32.40 8.18
CA GLU A 97 1.66 -32.50 8.96
C GLU A 97 2.66 -31.40 8.57
N ALA A 98 2.77 -31.05 7.28
CA ALA A 98 3.65 -29.99 6.81
C ALA A 98 3.29 -28.61 7.36
N TYR A 99 2.00 -28.30 7.53
CA TYR A 99 1.54 -27.06 8.15
C TYR A 99 1.82 -26.97 9.66
N GLN A 100 1.95 -28.11 10.33
CA GLN A 100 2.17 -28.20 11.77
C GLN A 100 3.64 -28.39 12.15
N LEU A 101 4.56 -28.33 11.18
CA LEU A 101 5.98 -28.44 11.46
C LEU A 101 6.48 -27.26 12.31
N ASP A 102 7.38 -27.58 13.23
CA ASP A 102 8.08 -26.56 14.03
C ASP A 102 8.94 -25.65 13.13
N GLU A 103 8.96 -24.35 13.44
CA GLU A 103 9.67 -23.34 12.66
C GLU A 103 11.18 -23.60 12.58
N ASN A 104 11.79 -24.17 13.62
CA ASN A 104 13.22 -24.52 13.57
C ASN A 104 13.46 -25.69 12.62
N THR A 105 12.54 -26.65 12.59
CA THR A 105 12.61 -27.79 11.67
C THR A 105 12.47 -27.31 10.23
N ILE A 106 11.50 -26.43 9.96
CA ILE A 106 11.30 -25.78 8.65
C ILE A 106 12.58 -25.05 8.22
N THR A 107 13.13 -24.22 9.11
CA THR A 107 14.33 -23.43 8.83
C THR A 107 15.52 -24.33 8.53
N ASN A 108 15.69 -25.43 9.27
CA ASN A 108 16.75 -26.41 9.02
C ASN A 108 16.56 -27.13 7.68
N LEU A 109 15.35 -27.56 7.34
CA LEU A 109 15.04 -28.20 6.06
C LEU A 109 15.37 -27.27 4.88
N VAL A 110 14.92 -26.02 4.96
CA VAL A 110 15.14 -25.00 3.94
C VAL A 110 16.63 -24.64 3.80
N ARG A 111 17.37 -24.59 4.91
CA ARG A 111 18.80 -24.26 4.90
C ARG A 111 19.66 -25.39 4.34
N ASN A 112 19.26 -26.64 4.58
CA ASN A 112 20.03 -27.82 4.18
C ASN A 112 19.92 -28.12 2.68
N ASP A 113 18.83 -27.73 2.03
CA ASP A 113 18.65 -27.92 0.59
C ASP A 113 18.23 -26.62 -0.12
N PRO A 114 19.20 -25.70 -0.33
CA PRO A 114 18.95 -24.45 -1.03
C PRO A 114 18.63 -24.65 -2.52
N VAL A 115 19.07 -25.76 -3.12
CA VAL A 115 18.90 -26.03 -4.55
C VAL A 115 17.45 -26.37 -4.87
N THR A 116 16.85 -27.27 -4.10
CA THR A 116 15.44 -27.65 -4.29
C THR A 116 14.52 -26.47 -4.05
N ARG A 117 14.79 -25.64 -3.03
CA ARG A 117 14.06 -24.39 -2.78
C ARG A 117 14.16 -23.42 -3.96
N ALA A 118 15.36 -23.16 -4.48
CA ALA A 118 15.54 -22.25 -5.60
C ALA A 118 14.81 -22.73 -6.87
N ARG A 119 14.87 -24.04 -7.15
CA ARG A 119 14.14 -24.66 -8.27
C ARG A 119 12.63 -24.59 -8.09
N TYR A 120 12.14 -24.79 -6.87
CA TYR A 120 10.72 -24.68 -6.57
C TYR A 120 10.21 -23.24 -6.73
N PHE A 121 11.00 -22.25 -6.28
CA PHE A 121 10.67 -20.84 -6.45
C PHE A 121 10.59 -20.43 -7.92
N ASP A 122 11.52 -20.91 -8.76
CA ASP A 122 11.53 -20.61 -10.20
C ASP A 122 10.30 -21.18 -10.94
N HIS A 123 9.73 -22.28 -10.47
CA HIS A 123 8.57 -22.94 -11.07
C HIS A 123 7.21 -22.42 -10.55
N LYS A 124 7.21 -21.56 -9.53
CA LYS A 124 6.00 -21.07 -8.85
C LYS A 124 5.50 -19.76 -9.44
#